data_AF-A0A5P0ZZK5-F1
#
_entry.id   AF-A0A5P0ZZK5-F1
#
_cell.length_a   1.000
_cell.length_b   1.000
_cell.length_c   1.000
_cell.angle_alpha   90.00
_cell.angle_beta   90.00
_cell.angle_gamma   90.00
#
_symmetry.space_group_name_H-M   'P 1'
#
loop_
_entity.id
_entity.type
_entity.pdbx_description
1 polymer ?
#
loop_
_entity_poly.entity_id
_entity_poly.type
_entity_poly.pdbx_seq_one_letter_code
_entity_poly.pdbx_strand_id
1 'polypeptide(L)'
;MSVKDSAKQIYDAVGTDANINYLTHCVTRLRFRLKDENKVDDGKVKQIPGVMGINHQNGQYQVIIGNGVSDYYSEIVKLGNFPTDESGDNTDENANEEKGNLFDQFTSFISSCMSPLIPALIGGGMIKVVLILLTTLNLMSTKSQTYTIISVFGDAPFYFLPIELAITASKYHKVNQMMAIIAGAILIHPDFISLVNSGKAIHLMGLPVTAASYSSSVIPILLIVWAMKYLEAFLDKVVPSSFKSILKPLLEIFIVGVVSLVIIGPIGTWAGELLSSIVLLIQKHAAWLAMPIMAAFMPLIVMTGMHWAFSPIFLAASVASPDSLILPAMLAANIGQGAACLAVAVKTKNKNTRQIASAASISAFLAGVTEPALYGVTLKYKKPLYAVMISGAISGLFMGIVNLKSFAFAIPSLLSIPQFVNHNIPNNFIYAVIVVVISLVLTFVLTLIFGFDEGTTATTASETSSTTAATPKIDAGTKETKKVFSPVKGEQITLDSVNDPTFAQKMLGDGVAIIPEEGKFYAPFDGVVETVFPTKHAIGLKSDTGIEVLIHIGLDTVELKGAPYKVHVENNQKVKQGDLLVEADLEAIKKAGYDTVTPVIVTNTKDFVEIVPNEKTTVDKDTVSFYVV
;
A
#
# COMPACT_ATOMS: atom_id res chain seq x y z
N MET A 1 -8.35 35.36 -14.97
CA MET A 1 -9.59 35.07 -14.21
C MET A 1 -9.26 35.24 -12.73
N SER A 2 -10.16 35.78 -11.91
CA SER A 2 -9.84 35.95 -10.48
C SER A 2 -9.84 34.60 -9.76
N VAL A 3 -9.08 34.46 -8.67
CA VAL A 3 -9.09 33.24 -7.82
C VAL A 3 -10.51 32.87 -7.41
N LYS A 4 -11.35 33.88 -7.14
CA LYS A 4 -12.77 33.72 -6.80
C LYS A 4 -13.60 33.08 -7.91
N ASP A 5 -13.35 33.45 -9.17
CA ASP A 5 -14.06 32.87 -10.32
C ASP A 5 -13.65 31.41 -10.54
N SER A 6 -12.34 31.11 -10.43
CA SER A 6 -11.83 29.74 -10.56
C SER A 6 -12.28 28.86 -9.40
N ALA A 7 -12.26 29.36 -8.17
CA ALA A 7 -12.80 28.69 -6.98
C ALA A 7 -14.28 28.34 -7.16
N LYS A 8 -15.08 29.27 -7.69
CA LYS A 8 -16.49 29.03 -8.00
C LYS A 8 -16.67 27.96 -9.08
N GLN A 9 -15.87 28.01 -10.14
CA GLN A 9 -15.90 26.98 -11.18
C GLN A 9 -15.52 25.59 -10.64
N ILE A 10 -14.54 25.50 -9.74
CA ILE A 10 -14.17 24.24 -9.08
C ILE A 10 -15.36 23.74 -8.24
N TYR A 11 -15.95 24.61 -7.42
CA TYR A 11 -17.11 24.30 -6.58
C TYR A 11 -18.31 23.79 -7.40
N ASP A 12 -18.63 24.45 -8.52
CA ASP A 12 -19.71 24.06 -9.42
C ASP A 12 -19.38 22.72 -10.12
N ALA A 13 -18.14 22.53 -10.57
CA ALA A 13 -17.72 21.35 -11.32
C ALA A 13 -17.64 20.08 -10.45
N VAL A 14 -17.30 20.20 -9.16
CA VAL A 14 -17.32 19.06 -8.23
C VAL A 14 -18.72 18.73 -7.71
N GLY A 15 -19.75 19.48 -8.10
CA GLY A 15 -21.14 19.20 -7.80
C GLY A 15 -21.72 19.92 -6.58
N THR A 16 -21.09 21.02 -6.12
CA THR A 16 -21.57 21.91 -5.04
C THR A 16 -21.84 21.17 -3.71
N ASP A 17 -22.57 21.79 -2.77
CA ASP A 17 -22.98 21.17 -1.49
C ASP A 17 -23.75 19.84 -1.67
N ALA A 18 -24.38 19.67 -2.83
CA ALA A 18 -25.07 18.44 -3.16
C ALA A 18 -24.10 17.26 -3.23
N ASN A 19 -22.83 17.47 -3.61
CA ASN A 19 -21.83 16.41 -3.79
C ASN A 19 -20.61 16.51 -2.86
N ILE A 20 -20.35 17.65 -2.21
CA ILE A 20 -19.21 17.80 -1.30
C ILE A 20 -19.59 17.29 0.09
N ASN A 21 -18.87 16.27 0.60
CA ASN A 21 -18.99 15.78 1.98
C ASN A 21 -18.00 16.46 2.92
N TYR A 22 -16.79 16.72 2.44
CA TYR A 22 -15.73 17.32 3.23
C TYR A 22 -14.74 18.01 2.30
N LEU A 23 -14.22 19.16 2.75
CA LEU A 23 -13.15 19.85 2.06
C LEU A 23 -12.03 20.17 3.05
N THR A 24 -10.82 19.76 2.69
CA THR A 24 -9.58 20.22 3.31
C THR A 24 -8.59 20.62 2.22
N HIS A 25 -7.42 21.10 2.60
CA HIS A 25 -6.34 21.36 1.67
C HIS A 25 -4.99 21.03 2.30
N CYS A 26 -4.05 20.61 1.46
CA CYS A 26 -2.63 20.61 1.83
C CYS A 26 -1.96 21.89 1.30
N VAL A 27 -0.63 21.87 1.14
CA VAL A 27 0.14 23.00 0.60
C VAL A 27 -0.16 23.27 -0.87
N THR A 28 -0.52 22.23 -1.64
CA THR A 28 -0.60 22.33 -3.09
C THR A 28 -1.89 21.81 -3.71
N ARG A 29 -2.80 21.24 -2.90
CA ARG A 29 -4.02 20.61 -3.41
C ARG A 29 -5.22 20.89 -2.52
N LEU A 30 -6.36 21.13 -3.16
CA LEU A 30 -7.66 20.99 -2.53
C LEU A 30 -8.00 19.50 -2.49
N ARG A 31 -8.48 19.03 -1.35
CA ARG A 31 -8.82 17.63 -1.10
C ARG A 31 -10.30 17.55 -0.78
N PHE A 32 -11.08 17.14 -1.76
CA PHE A 32 -12.51 16.93 -1.61
C PHE A 32 -12.75 15.46 -1.24
N ARG A 33 -13.57 15.22 -0.22
CA ARG A 33 -14.34 13.97 -0.16
C ARG A 33 -15.69 14.25 -0.76
N LEU A 34 -16.01 13.55 -1.84
CA LEU A 34 -17.26 13.70 -2.56
C LEU A 34 -18.22 12.56 -2.19
N LYS A 35 -19.53 12.79 -2.34
CA LYS A 35 -20.55 11.74 -2.22
C LYS A 35 -20.46 10.76 -3.38
N ASP A 36 -20.09 11.26 -4.55
CA ASP A 36 -20.01 10.52 -5.80
C ASP A 36 -18.97 11.20 -6.71
N GLU A 37 -17.81 10.55 -6.87
CA GLU A 37 -16.74 11.06 -7.74
C GLU A 37 -17.10 10.92 -9.22
N ASN A 38 -17.95 9.97 -9.60
CA ASN A 38 -18.32 9.72 -11.00
C ASN A 38 -19.17 10.84 -11.60
N LYS A 39 -19.73 11.72 -10.76
CA LYS A 39 -20.44 12.94 -11.20
C LYS A 39 -19.51 14.06 -11.63
N VAL A 40 -18.23 13.95 -11.33
CA VAL A 40 -17.25 14.98 -11.65
C VAL A 40 -16.61 14.69 -13.00
N ASP A 41 -16.56 15.72 -13.85
CA ASP A 41 -15.89 15.65 -15.14
C ASP A 41 -14.45 16.17 -14.99
N ASP A 42 -13.51 15.24 -14.82
CA ASP A 42 -12.07 15.54 -14.71
C ASP A 42 -11.57 16.44 -15.84
N GLY A 43 -12.10 16.24 -17.05
CA GLY A 43 -11.72 17.01 -18.23
C GLY A 43 -12.08 18.48 -18.07
N LYS A 44 -13.28 18.76 -17.53
CA LYS A 44 -13.71 20.13 -17.23
C LYS A 44 -12.93 20.73 -16.08
N VAL A 45 -12.68 19.98 -15.01
CA VAL A 45 -11.95 20.50 -13.84
C VAL A 45 -10.50 20.83 -14.21
N LYS A 46 -9.84 20.04 -15.06
CA LYS A 46 -8.48 20.32 -15.57
C LYS A 46 -8.39 21.58 -16.43
N GLN A 47 -9.49 22.02 -17.03
CA GLN A 47 -9.53 23.21 -17.87
C GLN A 47 -9.75 24.50 -17.06
N ILE A 48 -10.04 24.40 -15.76
CA ILE A 48 -10.26 25.57 -14.91
C ILE A 48 -8.94 26.31 -14.69
N PRO A 49 -8.86 27.63 -14.95
CA PRO A 49 -7.64 28.40 -14.75
C PRO A 49 -7.13 28.30 -13.31
N GLY A 50 -5.88 27.87 -13.13
CA GLY A 50 -5.27 27.65 -11.82
C GLY A 50 -5.23 26.18 -11.37
N VAL A 51 -5.96 25.29 -12.06
CA VAL A 51 -5.85 23.84 -11.87
C VAL A 51 -4.70 23.32 -12.71
N MET A 52 -3.68 22.77 -12.05
CA MET A 52 -2.51 22.16 -12.69
C MET A 52 -2.72 20.66 -12.94
N GLY A 53 -3.65 20.04 -12.23
CA GLY A 53 -3.96 18.62 -12.39
C GLY A 53 -4.98 18.11 -11.41
N ILE A 54 -5.29 16.82 -11.52
CA ILE A 54 -6.27 16.13 -10.69
C ILE A 54 -5.70 14.75 -10.35
N ASN A 55 -5.93 14.30 -9.12
CA ASN A 55 -5.54 12.98 -8.66
C ASN A 55 -6.67 12.36 -7.80
N HIS A 56 -6.76 11.03 -7.82
CA HIS A 56 -7.72 10.26 -7.03
C HIS A 56 -6.93 9.31 -6.14
N GLN A 57 -6.85 9.61 -4.85
CA GLN A 57 -6.01 8.85 -3.93
C GLN A 57 -6.62 8.85 -2.53
N ASN A 58 -6.58 7.70 -1.86
CA ASN A 58 -7.07 7.52 -0.48
C ASN A 58 -8.54 7.95 -0.28
N GLY A 59 -9.40 7.75 -1.30
CA GLY A 59 -10.82 8.13 -1.25
C GLY A 59 -11.06 9.64 -1.24
N GLN A 60 -10.12 10.42 -1.77
CA GLN A 60 -10.24 11.87 -1.96
C GLN A 60 -10.05 12.23 -3.43
N TYR A 61 -10.93 13.10 -3.92
CA TYR A 61 -10.79 13.81 -5.19
C TYR A 61 -9.90 15.04 -4.97
N GLN A 62 -8.69 15.03 -5.55
CA GLN A 62 -7.69 16.06 -5.30
C GLN A 62 -7.51 16.97 -6.51
N VAL A 63 -7.69 18.27 -6.30
CA VAL A 63 -7.44 19.30 -7.33
C VAL A 63 -6.12 19.98 -7.02
N ILE A 64 -5.15 19.84 -7.92
CA ILE A 64 -3.77 20.35 -7.76
C ILE A 64 -3.73 21.81 -8.21
N ILE A 65 -3.40 22.73 -7.30
CA ILE A 65 -3.37 24.18 -7.52
C ILE A 65 -1.95 24.76 -7.36
N GLY A 66 -1.14 24.24 -6.43
CA GLY A 66 0.16 24.78 -6.05
C GLY A 66 0.10 25.71 -4.84
N ASN A 67 1.12 26.55 -4.63
CA ASN A 67 1.31 27.36 -3.41
C ASN A 67 0.12 28.30 -3.07
N GLY A 68 -0.69 28.68 -4.06
CA GLY A 68 -1.88 29.53 -3.87
C GLY A 68 -3.13 28.81 -3.38
N VAL A 69 -3.07 27.52 -3.04
CA VAL A 69 -4.26 26.71 -2.72
C VAL A 69 -5.10 27.25 -1.56
N SER A 70 -4.48 27.91 -0.58
CA SER A 70 -5.17 28.51 0.57
C SER A 70 -6.19 29.57 0.15
N ASP A 71 -5.87 30.36 -0.88
CA ASP A 71 -6.77 31.39 -1.40
C ASP A 71 -8.00 30.75 -2.05
N TYR A 72 -7.80 29.67 -2.82
CA TYR A 72 -8.89 28.90 -3.45
C TYR A 72 -9.76 28.23 -2.39
N TYR A 73 -9.17 27.60 -1.38
CA TYR A 73 -9.90 27.00 -0.27
C TYR A 73 -10.77 28.04 0.43
N SER A 74 -10.20 29.21 0.77
CA SER A 74 -10.94 30.28 1.45
C SER A 74 -12.15 30.79 0.66
N GLU A 75 -12.06 30.84 -0.67
CA GLU A 75 -13.17 31.24 -1.52
C GLU A 75 -14.21 30.12 -1.68
N ILE A 76 -13.80 28.85 -1.73
CA ILE A 76 -14.73 27.72 -1.83
C ILE A 76 -15.53 27.54 -0.53
N VAL A 77 -14.90 27.70 0.63
CA VAL A 77 -15.58 27.64 1.93
C VAL A 77 -16.64 28.74 2.08
N LYS A 78 -16.46 29.90 1.43
CA LYS A 78 -17.47 30.97 1.43
C LYS A 78 -18.68 30.66 0.53
N LEU A 79 -18.56 29.71 -0.40
CA LEU A 79 -19.59 29.41 -1.41
C LEU A 79 -20.59 28.36 -0.96
N GLY A 80 -20.27 27.52 0.02
CA GLY A 80 -21.10 26.38 0.40
C GLY A 80 -21.03 26.02 1.88
N ASN A 81 -21.92 25.13 2.30
CA ASN A 81 -22.11 24.76 3.70
C ASN A 81 -21.81 23.27 3.90
N PHE A 82 -20.53 22.93 4.04
CA PHE A 82 -20.03 21.57 4.23
C PHE A 82 -18.95 21.53 5.31
N PRO A 83 -18.76 20.37 5.98
CA PRO A 83 -17.71 20.19 6.98
C PRO A 83 -16.30 20.50 6.45
N THR A 84 -15.52 21.20 7.26
CA THR A 84 -14.12 21.59 7.02
C THR A 84 -13.28 21.36 8.28
N ASP A 85 -11.95 21.39 8.17
CA ASP A 85 -11.06 21.27 9.35
C ASP A 85 -11.27 22.41 10.39
N GLU A 86 -11.86 23.54 10.00
CA GLU A 86 -12.12 24.69 10.88
C GLU A 86 -13.49 24.66 11.56
N SER A 87 -14.44 23.89 10.99
CA SER A 87 -15.76 23.70 11.59
C SER A 87 -15.70 22.48 12.51
N GLY A 88 -15.40 22.74 13.79
CA GLY A 88 -15.30 21.73 14.86
C GLY A 88 -16.60 21.01 15.21
N ASP A 89 -17.47 20.74 14.24
CA ASP A 89 -18.72 20.04 14.44
C ASP A 89 -18.51 18.53 14.20
N ASN A 90 -18.42 17.80 15.32
CA ASN A 90 -18.50 16.34 15.34
C ASN A 90 -19.90 15.92 14.93
N THR A 91 -20.15 15.73 13.63
CA THR A 91 -21.37 15.05 13.17
C THR A 91 -21.07 14.01 12.09
N ASP A 92 -21.36 12.77 12.47
CA ASP A 92 -21.64 11.58 11.67
C ASP A 92 -20.68 11.21 10.52
N GLU A 93 -19.74 10.31 10.82
CA GLU A 93 -19.01 9.44 9.87
C GLU A 93 -19.93 8.45 9.11
N ASN A 94 -21.20 8.78 8.88
CA ASN A 94 -22.14 8.00 8.08
C ASN A 94 -22.57 8.79 6.84
N ALA A 95 -21.62 9.13 5.97
CA ALA A 95 -21.91 9.57 4.61
C ALA A 95 -21.27 8.59 3.63
N ASN A 96 -22.13 7.67 3.16
CA ASN A 96 -21.91 6.67 2.12
C ASN A 96 -20.60 6.86 1.33
N GLU A 97 -19.58 6.05 1.65
CA GLU A 97 -18.83 5.38 0.58
C GLU A 97 -19.87 4.90 -0.43
N GLU A 98 -19.63 5.05 -1.74
CA GLU A 98 -20.33 4.20 -2.69
C GLU A 98 -20.16 2.79 -2.15
N LYS A 99 -21.25 2.28 -1.56
CA LYS A 99 -21.29 0.94 -1.02
C LYS A 99 -21.17 0.09 -2.26
N GLY A 100 -19.93 -0.21 -2.64
CA GLY A 100 -19.63 -1.31 -3.54
C GLY A 100 -20.47 -2.49 -3.10
N ASN A 101 -20.74 -3.41 -4.01
CA ASN A 101 -21.62 -4.52 -3.70
C ASN A 101 -21.17 -5.18 -2.38
N LEU A 102 -22.07 -5.83 -1.65
CA LEU A 102 -21.75 -6.43 -0.35
C LEU A 102 -20.47 -7.29 -0.39
N PHE A 103 -20.18 -7.87 -1.55
CA PHE A 103 -18.92 -8.54 -1.86
C PHE A 103 -17.69 -7.61 -1.80
N ASP A 104 -17.70 -6.46 -2.47
CA ASP A 104 -16.60 -5.50 -2.50
C ASP A 104 -16.28 -4.98 -1.10
N GLN A 105 -17.31 -4.61 -0.32
CA GLN A 105 -17.16 -4.21 1.08
C GLN A 105 -16.54 -5.32 1.93
N PHE A 106 -17.00 -6.56 1.75
CA PHE A 106 -16.46 -7.71 2.45
C PHE A 106 -14.99 -7.96 2.06
N THR A 107 -14.66 -7.96 0.76
CA THR A 107 -13.28 -8.17 0.31
C THR A 107 -12.34 -7.07 0.77
N SER A 108 -12.78 -5.81 0.75
CA SER A 108 -12.01 -4.67 1.27
C SER A 108 -11.75 -4.83 2.77
N PHE A 109 -12.76 -5.24 3.54
CA PHE A 109 -12.60 -5.53 4.96
C PHE A 109 -11.54 -6.63 5.21
N ILE A 110 -11.60 -7.76 4.48
CA ILE A 110 -10.59 -8.82 4.61
C ILE A 110 -9.19 -8.28 4.27
N SER A 111 -9.03 -7.61 3.13
CA SER A 111 -7.74 -7.09 2.69
C SER A 111 -7.15 -6.07 3.67
N SER A 112 -7.97 -5.17 4.22
CA SER A 112 -7.54 -4.21 5.25
C SER A 112 -7.09 -4.90 6.54
N CYS A 113 -7.73 -6.01 6.93
CA CYS A 113 -7.35 -6.75 8.14
C CYS A 113 -6.10 -7.61 7.94
N MET A 114 -5.89 -8.15 6.73
CA MET A 114 -4.77 -9.03 6.40
C MET A 114 -3.46 -8.27 6.13
N SER A 115 -3.54 -7.09 5.50
CA SER A 115 -2.35 -6.34 5.06
C SER A 115 -1.32 -6.08 6.17
N PRO A 116 -1.69 -5.64 7.38
CA PRO A 116 -0.74 -5.44 8.48
C PRO A 116 -0.05 -6.72 8.95
N LEU A 117 -0.60 -7.90 8.65
CA LEU A 117 -0.10 -9.20 9.10
C LEU A 117 0.93 -9.80 8.12
N ILE A 118 1.00 -9.29 6.89
CA ILE A 118 1.85 -9.83 5.82
C ILE A 118 3.31 -10.02 6.26
N PRO A 119 3.99 -9.06 6.92
CA PRO A 119 5.39 -9.25 7.31
C PRO A 119 5.61 -10.46 8.24
N ALA A 120 4.69 -10.68 9.19
CA ALA A 120 4.75 -11.81 10.10
C ALA A 120 4.53 -13.14 9.36
N LEU A 121 3.55 -13.18 8.45
CA LEU A 121 3.25 -14.37 7.63
C LEU A 121 4.39 -14.71 6.66
N ILE A 122 5.07 -13.70 6.09
CA ILE A 122 6.27 -13.90 5.28
C ILE A 122 7.39 -14.50 6.15
N GLY A 123 7.65 -13.90 7.32
CA GLY A 123 8.69 -14.38 8.23
C GLY A 123 8.47 -15.83 8.66
N GLY A 124 7.25 -16.16 9.10
CA GLY A 124 6.87 -17.52 9.47
C GLY A 124 6.99 -18.51 8.30
N GLY A 125 6.47 -18.11 7.13
CA GLY A 125 6.56 -18.92 5.91
C GLY A 125 8.00 -19.19 5.47
N MET A 126 8.90 -18.20 5.54
CA MET A 126 10.31 -18.39 5.18
C MET A 126 11.04 -19.35 6.13
N ILE A 127 10.73 -19.31 7.43
CA ILE A 127 11.27 -20.30 8.39
C ILE A 127 10.83 -21.71 7.98
N LYS A 128 9.56 -21.90 7.61
CA LYS A 128 9.05 -23.20 7.12
C LYS A 128 9.74 -23.66 5.84
N VAL A 129 9.99 -22.75 4.90
CA VAL A 129 10.75 -23.02 3.67
C VAL A 129 12.18 -23.50 4.00
N VAL A 130 12.87 -22.83 4.93
CA VAL A 130 14.21 -23.24 5.38
C VAL A 130 14.17 -24.63 6.03
N LEU A 131 13.17 -24.93 6.86
CA LEU A 131 13.00 -26.26 7.45
C LEU A 131 12.77 -27.35 6.41
N ILE A 132 11.96 -27.07 5.38
CA ILE A 132 11.75 -27.99 4.26
C ILE A 132 13.08 -28.25 3.53
N LEU A 133 13.89 -27.22 3.27
CA LEU A 133 15.21 -27.38 2.67
C LEU A 133 16.15 -28.24 3.53
N LEU A 134 16.29 -27.91 4.82
CA LEU A 134 17.19 -28.63 5.73
C LEU A 134 16.81 -30.11 5.87
N THR A 135 15.52 -30.41 5.91
CA THR A 135 15.03 -31.80 5.99
C THR A 135 15.20 -32.54 4.67
N THR A 136 14.93 -31.89 3.53
CA THR A 136 15.11 -32.48 2.19
C THR A 136 16.58 -32.78 1.90
N LEU A 137 17.51 -31.92 2.35
CA LEU A 137 18.95 -32.12 2.21
C LEU A 137 19.56 -33.09 3.23
N ASN A 138 18.73 -33.73 4.08
CA ASN A 138 19.16 -34.58 5.19
C ASN A 138 20.11 -33.89 6.19
N LEU A 139 20.08 -32.55 6.25
CA LEU A 139 20.84 -31.76 7.22
C LEU A 139 20.15 -31.69 8.59
N MET A 140 18.84 -31.97 8.62
CA MET A 140 18.03 -31.97 9.83
C MET A 140 16.97 -33.07 9.79
N SER A 141 16.74 -33.74 10.92
CA SER A 141 15.66 -34.71 11.07
C SER A 141 14.38 -34.03 11.57
N THR A 142 13.23 -34.35 10.98
CA THR A 142 11.90 -33.92 11.44
C THR A 142 11.55 -34.43 12.84
N LYS A 143 12.30 -35.43 13.36
CA LYS A 143 12.16 -35.96 14.71
C LYS A 143 13.03 -35.25 15.75
N SER A 144 13.92 -34.36 15.32
CA SER A 144 14.81 -33.66 16.24
C SER A 144 14.07 -32.58 17.03
N GLN A 145 14.45 -32.37 18.29
CA GLN A 145 13.88 -31.28 19.10
C GLN A 145 14.13 -29.90 18.47
N THR A 146 15.30 -29.72 17.85
CA THR A 146 15.65 -28.49 17.12
C THR A 146 14.66 -28.21 16.00
N TYR A 147 14.31 -29.22 15.20
CA TYR A 147 13.28 -29.07 14.17
C TYR A 147 11.95 -28.64 14.78
N THR A 148 11.50 -29.30 15.85
CA THR A 148 10.23 -28.96 16.52
C THR A 148 10.22 -27.52 17.02
N ILE A 149 11.29 -27.06 17.67
CA ILE A 149 11.37 -25.69 18.21
C ILE A 149 11.36 -24.65 17.07
N ILE A 150 12.13 -24.87 16.00
CA ILE A 150 12.16 -23.93 14.87
C ILE A 150 10.82 -23.95 14.11
N SER A 151 10.16 -25.11 14.01
CA SER A 151 8.83 -25.22 13.40
C SER A 151 7.83 -24.32 14.13
N VAL A 152 7.88 -24.29 15.48
CA VAL A 152 7.02 -23.40 16.28
C VAL A 152 7.23 -21.93 15.91
N PHE A 153 8.46 -21.49 15.61
CA PHE A 153 8.71 -20.11 15.16
C PHE A 153 8.06 -19.84 13.81
N GLY A 154 8.13 -20.80 12.89
CA GLY A 154 7.49 -20.72 11.58
C GLY A 154 5.97 -20.78 11.64
N ASP A 155 5.42 -21.55 12.58
CA ASP A 155 3.99 -21.77 12.73
C ASP A 155 3.29 -20.66 13.52
N ALA A 156 4.00 -19.93 14.39
CA ALA A 156 3.40 -18.94 15.29
C ALA A 156 2.51 -17.88 14.59
N PRO A 157 2.94 -17.22 13.49
CA PRO A 157 2.11 -16.23 12.78
C PRO A 157 0.83 -16.83 12.19
N PHE A 158 0.85 -18.13 11.85
CA PHE A 158 -0.33 -18.82 11.34
C PHE A 158 -1.22 -19.31 12.48
N TYR A 159 -0.63 -19.83 13.56
CA TYR A 159 -1.39 -20.40 14.67
C TYR A 159 -2.19 -19.32 15.41
N PHE A 160 -1.56 -18.17 15.68
CA PHE A 160 -2.16 -17.04 16.39
C PHE A 160 -2.92 -16.05 15.49
N LEU A 161 -3.12 -16.41 14.23
CA LEU A 161 -3.80 -15.60 13.23
C LEU A 161 -5.20 -15.09 13.67
N PRO A 162 -6.02 -15.86 14.42
CA PRO A 162 -7.24 -15.30 15.00
C PRO A 162 -6.99 -14.09 15.91
N ILE A 163 -6.00 -14.15 16.79
CA ILE A 163 -5.67 -13.04 17.70
C ILE A 163 -5.13 -11.83 16.93
N GLU A 164 -4.25 -12.08 15.95
CA GLU A 164 -3.67 -11.03 15.11
C GLU A 164 -4.76 -10.29 14.30
N LEU A 165 -5.70 -11.04 13.72
CA LEU A 165 -6.85 -10.45 13.02
C LEU A 165 -7.83 -9.76 13.95
N ALA A 166 -7.97 -10.21 15.20
CA ALA A 166 -8.80 -9.50 16.16
C ALA A 166 -8.27 -8.07 16.41
N ILE A 167 -6.95 -7.89 16.39
CA ILE A 167 -6.31 -6.58 16.51
C ILE A 167 -6.59 -5.70 15.28
N THR A 168 -6.41 -6.24 14.07
CA THR A 168 -6.59 -5.42 12.85
C THR A 168 -8.07 -5.14 12.57
N ALA A 169 -8.95 -6.12 12.80
CA ALA A 169 -10.40 -5.96 12.64
C ALA A 169 -11.01 -5.03 13.70
N SER A 170 -10.50 -5.02 14.93
CA SER A 170 -11.02 -4.12 15.97
C SER A 170 -10.72 -2.67 15.67
N LYS A 171 -9.54 -2.39 15.10
CA LYS A 171 -9.20 -1.07 14.57
C LYS A 171 -10.11 -0.67 13.41
N TYR A 172 -10.40 -1.60 12.50
CA TYR A 172 -11.29 -1.35 11.36
C TYR A 172 -12.73 -1.04 11.80
N HIS A 173 -13.28 -1.82 12.74
CA HIS A 173 -14.65 -1.63 13.24
C HIS A 173 -14.79 -0.64 14.40
N LYS A 174 -13.67 -0.08 14.90
CA LYS A 174 -13.61 0.86 16.02
C LYS A 174 -14.23 0.30 17.32
N VAL A 175 -13.99 -0.98 17.57
CA VAL A 175 -14.43 -1.69 18.79
C VAL A 175 -13.27 -1.85 19.77
N ASN A 176 -13.55 -2.28 21.00
CA ASN A 176 -12.54 -2.45 22.03
C ASN A 176 -11.52 -3.54 21.63
N GLN A 177 -10.30 -3.11 21.32
CA GLN A 177 -9.23 -3.98 20.87
C GLN A 177 -8.88 -5.09 21.88
N MET A 178 -8.91 -4.80 23.19
CA MET A 178 -8.61 -5.81 24.21
C MET A 178 -9.69 -6.89 24.30
N MET A 179 -10.96 -6.49 24.15
CA MET A 179 -12.07 -7.45 24.12
C MET A 179 -12.03 -8.31 22.86
N ALA A 180 -11.64 -7.74 21.73
CA ALA A 180 -11.44 -8.48 20.49
C ALA A 180 -10.30 -9.50 20.62
N ILE A 181 -9.17 -9.11 21.20
CA ILE A 181 -8.05 -10.02 21.51
C ILE A 181 -8.54 -11.18 22.38
N ILE A 182 -9.32 -10.90 23.43
CA ILE A 182 -9.89 -11.94 24.30
C ILE A 182 -10.82 -12.87 23.50
N ALA A 183 -11.64 -12.34 22.59
CA ALA A 183 -12.48 -13.13 21.72
C ALA A 183 -11.68 -14.10 20.85
N GLY A 184 -10.57 -13.63 20.24
CA GLY A 184 -9.64 -14.48 19.52
C GLY A 184 -8.96 -15.53 20.41
N ALA A 185 -8.59 -15.15 21.63
CA ALA A 185 -7.95 -16.04 22.59
C ALA A 185 -8.89 -17.17 23.08
N ILE A 186 -10.19 -16.89 23.23
CA ILE A 186 -11.20 -17.91 23.58
C ILE A 186 -11.24 -19.01 22.51
N LEU A 187 -11.20 -18.64 21.22
CA LEU A 187 -11.26 -19.61 20.10
C LEU A 187 -10.09 -20.59 20.08
N ILE A 188 -8.91 -20.17 20.56
CA ILE A 188 -7.69 -20.99 20.55
C ILE A 188 -7.18 -21.31 21.95
N HIS A 189 -8.05 -21.21 22.97
CA HIS A 189 -7.67 -21.52 24.34
C HIS A 189 -7.26 -23.01 24.47
N PRO A 190 -6.14 -23.34 25.14
CA PRO A 190 -5.64 -24.71 25.23
C PRO A 190 -6.68 -25.73 25.75
N ASP A 191 -7.47 -25.35 26.76
CA ASP A 191 -8.51 -26.24 27.30
C ASP A 191 -9.64 -26.50 26.30
N PHE A 192 -10.00 -25.49 25.49
CA PHE A 192 -11.01 -25.66 24.44
C PHE A 192 -10.47 -26.58 23.33
N ILE A 193 -9.22 -26.38 22.91
CA ILE A 193 -8.55 -27.25 21.94
C ILE A 193 -8.47 -28.69 22.46
N SER A 194 -8.14 -28.89 23.74
CA SER A 194 -8.13 -30.21 24.38
C SER A 194 -9.52 -30.88 24.34
N LEU A 195 -10.58 -30.09 24.56
CA LEU A 195 -11.97 -30.56 24.47
C LEU A 195 -12.32 -31.00 23.04
N VAL A 196 -11.96 -30.21 22.03
CA VAL A 196 -12.13 -30.55 20.61
C VAL A 196 -11.38 -31.84 20.26
N ASN A 197 -10.13 -31.97 20.71
CA ASN A 197 -9.30 -33.15 20.47
C ASN A 197 -9.82 -34.42 21.16
N SER A 198 -10.71 -34.31 22.14
CA SER A 198 -11.33 -35.47 22.78
C SER A 198 -12.29 -36.24 21.86
N GLY A 199 -12.73 -35.61 20.76
CA GLY A 199 -13.67 -36.19 19.80
C GLY A 199 -15.09 -36.39 20.33
N LYS A 200 -15.41 -35.90 21.53
CA LYS A 200 -16.74 -35.98 22.15
C LYS A 200 -17.58 -34.75 21.79
N ALA A 201 -18.90 -34.90 21.86
CA ALA A 201 -19.81 -33.77 21.70
C ALA A 201 -19.57 -32.71 22.78
N ILE A 202 -19.48 -31.45 22.36
CA ILE A 202 -19.24 -30.31 23.24
C ILE A 202 -20.54 -29.56 23.45
N HIS A 203 -20.81 -29.25 24.72
CA HIS A 203 -21.98 -28.46 25.11
C HIS A 203 -21.59 -27.29 26.01
N LEU A 204 -22.20 -26.13 25.78
CA LEU A 204 -22.14 -24.97 26.65
C LEU A 204 -23.55 -24.67 27.14
N MET A 205 -23.83 -24.90 28.43
CA MET A 205 -25.17 -24.71 29.02
C MET A 205 -26.27 -25.49 28.27
N GLY A 206 -25.95 -26.69 27.76
CA GLY A 206 -26.86 -27.52 26.96
C GLY A 206 -26.94 -27.14 25.48
N LEU A 207 -26.36 -26.01 25.07
CA LEU A 207 -26.25 -25.62 23.66
C LEU A 207 -25.10 -26.36 22.98
N PRO A 208 -25.27 -26.85 21.74
CA PRO A 208 -24.19 -27.52 21.02
C PRO A 208 -23.10 -26.53 20.63
N VAL A 209 -21.84 -26.93 20.79
CA VAL A 209 -20.66 -26.19 20.34
C VAL A 209 -19.94 -27.02 19.28
N THR A 210 -19.54 -26.38 18.19
CA THR A 210 -18.84 -27.06 17.10
C THR A 210 -17.44 -27.43 17.54
N ALA A 211 -17.12 -28.73 17.47
CA ALA A 211 -15.79 -29.26 17.76
C ALA A 211 -14.85 -29.02 16.56
N ALA A 212 -14.49 -27.76 16.35
CA ALA A 212 -13.56 -27.35 15.29
C ALA A 212 -12.31 -26.69 15.88
N SER A 213 -11.17 -26.90 15.21
CA SER A 213 -9.97 -26.13 15.48
C SER A 213 -10.10 -24.76 14.81
N TYR A 214 -9.96 -23.70 15.60
CA TYR A 214 -9.96 -22.33 15.11
C TYR A 214 -8.54 -21.76 14.93
N SER A 215 -7.50 -22.53 15.24
CA SER A 215 -6.11 -22.17 14.94
C SER A 215 -5.96 -21.93 13.44
N SER A 216 -5.27 -20.84 13.05
CA SER A 216 -5.13 -20.45 11.64
C SER A 216 -6.44 -20.13 10.90
N SER A 217 -7.55 -19.95 11.61
CA SER A 217 -8.81 -19.53 11.00
C SER A 217 -8.89 -18.01 10.84
N VAL A 218 -9.46 -17.57 9.71
CA VAL A 218 -9.66 -16.15 9.40
C VAL A 218 -11.12 -15.73 9.61
N ILE A 219 -12.04 -16.49 9.02
CA ILE A 219 -13.46 -16.10 8.92
C ILE A 219 -14.14 -15.94 10.30
N PRO A 220 -14.02 -16.89 11.25
CA PRO A 220 -14.76 -16.80 12.51
C PRO A 220 -14.46 -15.53 13.29
N ILE A 221 -13.18 -15.15 13.42
CA ILE A 221 -12.81 -13.99 14.22
C ILE A 221 -13.24 -12.67 13.58
N LEU A 222 -13.18 -12.56 12.25
CA LEU A 222 -13.62 -11.36 11.55
C LEU A 222 -15.13 -11.13 11.72
N LEU A 223 -15.93 -12.21 11.69
CA LEU A 223 -17.36 -12.16 11.99
C LEU A 223 -17.64 -11.82 13.45
N ILE A 224 -16.84 -12.34 14.40
CA ILE A 224 -16.97 -12.04 15.82
C ILE A 224 -16.73 -10.55 16.08
N VAL A 225 -15.64 -9.99 15.57
CA VAL A 225 -15.30 -8.58 15.79
C VAL A 225 -16.29 -7.65 15.08
N TRP A 226 -16.80 -8.05 13.91
CA TRP A 226 -17.93 -7.36 13.28
C TRP A 226 -19.20 -7.39 14.14
N ALA A 227 -19.53 -8.53 14.75
CA ALA A 227 -20.67 -8.64 15.67
C ALA A 227 -20.47 -7.83 16.95
N MET A 228 -19.24 -7.74 17.45
CA MET A 228 -18.88 -6.91 18.62
C MET A 228 -19.26 -5.44 18.42
N LYS A 229 -19.18 -4.92 17.20
CA LYS A 229 -19.63 -3.55 16.89
C LYS A 229 -21.06 -3.28 17.35
N TYR A 230 -21.96 -4.22 17.07
CA TYR A 230 -23.36 -4.10 17.46
C TYR A 230 -23.57 -4.41 18.95
N LEU A 231 -22.81 -5.36 19.48
CA LEU A 231 -22.89 -5.73 20.89
C LEU A 231 -22.44 -4.59 21.81
N GLU A 232 -21.30 -3.97 21.54
CA GLU A 232 -20.79 -2.87 22.36
C GLU A 232 -21.76 -1.69 22.39
N ALA A 233 -22.29 -1.31 21.22
CA ALA A 233 -23.31 -0.26 21.10
C ALA A 233 -24.59 -0.60 21.90
N PHE A 234 -24.99 -1.88 21.89
CA PHE A 234 -26.13 -2.36 22.68
C PHE A 234 -25.84 -2.30 24.19
N LEU A 235 -24.68 -2.78 24.63
CA LEU A 235 -24.29 -2.76 26.04
C LEU A 235 -24.12 -1.33 26.56
N ASP A 236 -23.63 -0.40 25.73
CA ASP A 236 -23.54 1.01 26.11
C ASP A 236 -24.90 1.67 26.32
N LYS A 237 -25.94 1.15 25.65
CA LYS A 237 -27.32 1.61 25.79
C LYS A 237 -28.04 0.97 26.97
N VAL A 238 -27.76 -0.30 27.27
CA VAL A 238 -28.48 -1.08 28.29
C VAL A 238 -27.85 -0.95 29.67
N VAL A 239 -26.52 -0.89 29.77
CA VAL A 239 -25.82 -0.86 31.05
C VAL A 239 -25.80 0.57 31.63
N PRO A 240 -26.36 0.79 32.84
CA PRO A 240 -26.32 2.11 33.48
C PRO A 240 -24.89 2.59 33.74
N SER A 241 -24.65 3.89 33.62
CA SER A 241 -23.31 4.50 33.73
C SER A 241 -22.53 4.08 34.98
N SER A 242 -23.20 3.93 36.13
CA SER A 242 -22.60 3.51 37.40
C SER A 242 -22.04 2.09 37.41
N PHE A 243 -22.50 1.22 36.52
CA PHE A 243 -22.08 -0.18 36.43
C PHE A 243 -21.25 -0.48 35.18
N LYS A 244 -21.04 0.49 34.27
CA LYS A 244 -20.35 0.25 32.99
C LYS A 244 -18.93 -0.30 33.16
N SER A 245 -18.20 0.12 34.19
CA SER A 245 -16.82 -0.36 34.43
C SER A 245 -16.73 -1.84 34.80
N ILE A 246 -17.80 -2.44 35.33
CA ILE A 246 -17.81 -3.83 35.81
C ILE A 246 -18.67 -4.70 34.90
N LEU A 247 -19.92 -4.28 34.66
CA LEU A 247 -20.92 -5.11 34.01
C LEU A 247 -20.73 -5.17 32.50
N LYS A 248 -20.28 -4.09 31.85
CA LYS A 248 -20.06 -4.09 30.40
C LYS A 248 -18.98 -5.11 30.00
N PRO A 249 -17.75 -5.10 30.53
CA PRO A 249 -16.73 -6.09 30.16
C PRO A 249 -17.15 -7.53 30.48
N LEU A 250 -17.84 -7.76 31.61
CA LEU A 250 -18.35 -9.08 31.99
C LEU A 250 -19.37 -9.61 30.98
N LEU A 251 -20.38 -8.81 30.66
CA LEU A 251 -21.41 -9.18 29.68
C LEU A 251 -20.82 -9.33 28.28
N GLU A 252 -19.89 -8.46 27.91
CA GLU A 252 -19.25 -8.49 26.60
C GLU A 252 -18.48 -9.81 26.41
N ILE A 253 -17.58 -10.16 27.34
CA ILE A 253 -16.84 -11.43 27.27
C ILE A 253 -17.79 -12.63 27.29
N PHE A 254 -18.80 -12.62 28.17
CA PHE A 254 -19.73 -13.74 28.28
C PHE A 254 -20.55 -13.92 26.99
N ILE A 255 -21.14 -12.85 26.47
CA ILE A 255 -21.96 -12.90 25.26
C ILE A 255 -21.09 -13.24 24.05
N VAL A 256 -19.92 -12.62 23.90
CA VAL A 256 -18.98 -12.95 22.81
C VAL A 256 -18.52 -14.39 22.91
N GLY A 257 -18.20 -14.91 24.10
CA GLY A 257 -17.79 -16.30 24.27
C GLY A 257 -18.89 -17.29 23.87
N VAL A 258 -20.14 -17.05 24.30
CA VAL A 258 -21.29 -17.90 23.93
C VAL A 258 -21.58 -17.81 22.43
N VAL A 259 -21.70 -16.59 21.89
CA VAL A 259 -22.04 -16.36 20.47
C VAL A 259 -20.92 -16.86 19.55
N SER A 260 -19.66 -16.66 19.92
CA SER A 260 -18.51 -17.13 19.14
C SER A 260 -18.49 -18.65 19.02
N LEU A 261 -18.73 -19.41 20.09
CA LEU A 261 -18.61 -20.87 20.07
C LEU A 261 -19.89 -21.58 19.58
N VAL A 262 -21.06 -21.05 19.90
CA VAL A 262 -22.36 -21.69 19.58
C VAL A 262 -22.88 -21.29 18.20
N ILE A 263 -22.58 -20.07 17.73
CA ILE A 263 -23.16 -19.53 16.49
C ILE A 263 -22.07 -19.25 15.45
N ILE A 264 -21.15 -18.33 15.74
CA ILE A 264 -20.23 -17.80 14.71
C ILE A 264 -19.17 -18.84 14.34
N GLY A 265 -18.69 -19.61 15.30
CA GLY A 265 -17.76 -20.73 15.10
C GLY A 265 -18.29 -21.73 14.07
N PRO A 266 -19.47 -22.36 14.29
CA PRO A 266 -20.10 -23.23 13.29
C PRO A 266 -20.28 -22.56 11.93
N ILE A 267 -20.77 -21.31 11.88
CA ILE A 267 -20.97 -20.58 10.62
C ILE A 267 -19.64 -20.42 9.88
N GLY A 268 -18.58 -20.03 10.59
CA GLY A 268 -17.26 -19.85 10.02
C GLY A 268 -16.64 -21.17 9.56
N THR A 269 -16.83 -22.26 10.31
CA THR A 269 -16.39 -23.61 9.91
C THR A 269 -17.12 -24.07 8.65
N TRP A 270 -18.46 -23.96 8.60
CA TRP A 270 -19.23 -24.33 7.42
C TRP A 270 -18.89 -23.47 6.21
N ALA A 271 -18.64 -22.17 6.41
CA ALA A 271 -18.16 -21.30 5.34
C ALA A 271 -16.81 -21.78 4.80
N GLY A 272 -15.87 -22.14 5.68
CA GLY A 272 -14.57 -22.70 5.29
C GLY A 272 -14.66 -24.05 4.57
N GLU A 273 -15.52 -24.95 5.04
CA GLU A 273 -15.77 -26.26 4.41
C GLU A 273 -16.43 -26.15 3.04
N LEU A 274 -17.45 -25.28 2.93
CA LEU A 274 -18.12 -24.98 1.65
C LEU A 274 -17.08 -24.45 0.65
N LEU A 275 -16.26 -23.52 1.09
CA LEU A 275 -15.25 -22.90 0.26
C LEU A 275 -14.16 -23.88 -0.19
N SER A 276 -13.70 -24.73 0.73
CA SER A 276 -12.78 -25.83 0.42
C SER A 276 -13.40 -26.79 -0.60
N SER A 277 -14.68 -27.11 -0.45
CA SER A 277 -15.42 -27.98 -1.37
C SER A 277 -15.54 -27.37 -2.77
N ILE A 278 -15.78 -26.05 -2.87
CA ILE A 278 -15.81 -25.32 -4.14
C ILE A 278 -14.45 -25.40 -4.83
N VAL A 279 -13.35 -25.13 -4.12
CA VAL A 279 -11.99 -25.21 -4.68
C VAL A 279 -11.70 -26.64 -5.16
N LEU A 280 -12.03 -27.65 -4.36
CA LEU A 280 -11.84 -29.05 -4.73
C LEU A 280 -12.70 -29.46 -5.95
N LEU A 281 -13.93 -28.94 -6.06
CA LEU A 281 -14.81 -29.20 -7.21
C LEU A 281 -14.25 -28.58 -8.49
N ILE A 282 -13.81 -27.32 -8.41
CA ILE A 282 -13.14 -26.61 -9.50
C ILE A 282 -11.90 -27.39 -9.92
N GLN A 283 -11.08 -27.84 -8.98
CA GLN A 283 -9.89 -28.61 -9.31
C GLN A 283 -10.21 -29.96 -9.94
N LYS A 284 -11.24 -30.65 -9.46
CA LYS A 284 -11.62 -31.96 -9.98
C LYS A 284 -12.13 -31.90 -11.43
N HIS A 285 -12.87 -30.86 -11.81
CA HIS A 285 -13.55 -30.83 -13.12
C HIS A 285 -12.97 -29.79 -14.09
N ALA A 286 -12.30 -28.77 -13.58
CA ALA A 286 -11.93 -27.58 -14.34
C ALA A 286 -10.54 -27.04 -13.96
N ALA A 287 -9.64 -27.80 -13.32
CA ALA A 287 -8.29 -27.33 -13.01
C ALA A 287 -7.55 -26.78 -14.24
N TRP A 288 -7.71 -27.46 -15.38
CA TRP A 288 -7.14 -27.06 -16.67
C TRP A 288 -7.64 -25.70 -17.18
N LEU A 289 -8.79 -25.21 -16.71
CA LEU A 289 -9.39 -23.92 -17.08
C LEU A 289 -9.22 -22.87 -15.99
N ALA A 290 -9.45 -23.25 -14.73
CA ALA A 290 -9.37 -22.38 -13.58
C ALA A 290 -7.95 -21.86 -13.33
N MET A 291 -6.93 -22.71 -13.48
CA MET A 291 -5.54 -22.29 -13.30
C MET A 291 -5.05 -21.28 -14.33
N PRO A 292 -5.29 -21.45 -15.65
CA PRO A 292 -4.98 -20.41 -16.64
C PRO A 292 -5.63 -19.07 -16.31
N ILE A 293 -6.91 -19.06 -15.95
CA ILE A 293 -7.65 -17.83 -15.65
C ILE A 293 -7.06 -17.19 -14.39
N MET A 294 -6.89 -17.97 -13.32
CA MET A 294 -6.35 -17.48 -12.06
C MET A 294 -4.94 -16.90 -12.25
N ALA A 295 -4.04 -17.61 -12.91
CA ALA A 295 -2.67 -17.16 -13.14
C ALA A 295 -2.58 -15.96 -14.09
N ALA A 296 -3.41 -15.90 -15.13
CA ALA A 296 -3.43 -14.79 -16.08
C ALA A 296 -3.93 -13.49 -15.44
N PHE A 297 -4.97 -13.57 -14.61
CA PHE A 297 -5.60 -12.39 -14.00
C PHE A 297 -5.05 -12.06 -12.61
N MET A 298 -4.19 -12.91 -12.03
CA MET A 298 -3.56 -12.66 -10.74
C MET A 298 -2.90 -11.27 -10.65
N PRO A 299 -2.16 -10.75 -11.66
CA PRO A 299 -1.64 -9.39 -11.60
C PRO A 299 -2.71 -8.30 -11.43
N LEU A 300 -3.89 -8.46 -12.03
CA LEU A 300 -5.00 -7.51 -11.87
C LEU A 300 -5.66 -7.64 -10.49
N ILE A 301 -5.78 -8.87 -10.00
CA ILE A 301 -6.25 -9.15 -8.64
C ILE A 301 -5.31 -8.53 -7.61
N VAL A 302 -3.99 -8.62 -7.84
CA VAL A 302 -2.97 -7.99 -6.99
C VAL A 302 -3.10 -6.47 -7.00
N MET A 303 -3.33 -5.86 -8.17
CA MET A 303 -3.58 -4.43 -8.32
C MET A 303 -4.70 -3.93 -7.41
N THR A 304 -5.80 -4.68 -7.34
CA THR A 304 -6.96 -4.32 -6.51
C THR A 304 -6.80 -4.66 -5.03
N GLY A 305 -5.68 -5.30 -4.62
CA GLY A 305 -5.51 -5.83 -3.27
C GLY A 305 -6.39 -7.03 -2.93
N MET A 306 -7.24 -7.48 -3.87
CA MET A 306 -8.17 -8.61 -3.67
C MET A 306 -7.47 -9.97 -3.55
N HIS A 307 -6.18 -10.06 -3.86
CA HIS A 307 -5.41 -11.30 -3.64
C HIS A 307 -5.37 -11.72 -2.17
N TRP A 308 -5.38 -10.76 -1.24
CA TRP A 308 -5.50 -11.03 0.20
C TRP A 308 -6.92 -11.40 0.63
N ALA A 309 -7.94 -11.00 -0.13
CA ALA A 309 -9.30 -11.50 0.07
C ALA A 309 -9.42 -13.00 -0.23
N PHE A 310 -8.48 -13.57 -1.02
CA PHE A 310 -8.37 -15.01 -1.22
C PHE A 310 -7.64 -15.74 -0.07
N SER A 311 -7.03 -15.03 0.88
CA SER A 311 -6.30 -15.64 2.00
C SER A 311 -7.11 -16.55 2.91
N PRO A 312 -8.32 -16.18 3.36
CA PRO A 312 -9.19 -17.08 4.09
C PRO A 312 -9.47 -18.37 3.32
N ILE A 313 -9.60 -18.26 1.99
CA ILE A 313 -10.00 -19.33 1.08
C ILE A 313 -8.92 -20.40 1.03
N PHE A 314 -7.71 -20.02 0.63
CA PHE A 314 -6.63 -21.00 0.52
C PHE A 314 -6.16 -21.45 1.90
N LEU A 315 -6.21 -20.61 2.95
CA LEU A 315 -5.73 -21.01 4.28
C LEU A 315 -6.68 -22.04 4.90
N ALA A 316 -7.99 -21.86 4.76
CA ALA A 316 -8.98 -22.88 5.13
C ALA A 316 -8.81 -24.15 4.31
N ALA A 317 -8.66 -24.04 2.99
CA ALA A 317 -8.47 -25.19 2.11
C ALA A 317 -7.16 -25.94 2.42
N SER A 318 -6.09 -25.22 2.77
CA SER A 318 -4.76 -25.76 3.10
C SER A 318 -4.75 -26.67 4.33
N VAL A 319 -5.72 -26.51 5.24
CA VAL A 319 -5.91 -27.42 6.38
C VAL A 319 -6.41 -28.78 5.89
N ALA A 320 -7.32 -28.81 4.92
CA ALA A 320 -7.91 -30.04 4.38
C ALA A 320 -7.03 -30.69 3.30
N SER A 321 -6.40 -29.89 2.45
CA SER A 321 -5.58 -30.34 1.33
C SER A 321 -4.56 -29.29 0.93
N PRO A 322 -3.35 -29.66 0.46
CA PRO A 322 -2.36 -28.70 -0.06
C PRO A 322 -2.97 -27.77 -1.11
N ASP A 323 -2.58 -26.49 -1.11
CA ASP A 323 -3.15 -25.52 -2.03
C ASP A 323 -2.70 -25.79 -3.47
N SER A 324 -3.67 -25.92 -4.37
CA SER A 324 -3.46 -26.18 -5.80
C SER A 324 -4.00 -25.06 -6.69
N LEU A 325 -4.43 -23.94 -6.11
CA LEU A 325 -5.08 -22.86 -6.87
C LEU A 325 -4.36 -21.52 -6.71
N ILE A 326 -4.23 -20.99 -5.49
CA ILE A 326 -3.84 -19.59 -5.30
C ILE A 326 -2.31 -19.42 -5.34
N LEU A 327 -1.57 -20.14 -4.50
CA LEU A 327 -0.11 -20.07 -4.43
C LEU A 327 0.56 -20.53 -5.73
N PRO A 328 0.12 -21.61 -6.42
CA PRO A 328 0.65 -21.93 -7.75
C PRO A 328 0.39 -20.81 -8.78
N ALA A 329 -0.80 -20.20 -8.78
CA ALA A 329 -1.10 -19.10 -9.70
C ALA A 329 -0.24 -17.87 -9.41
N MET A 330 -0.03 -17.54 -8.13
CA MET A 330 0.87 -16.48 -7.68
C MET A 330 2.32 -16.75 -8.10
N LEU A 331 2.79 -18.00 -8.09
CA LEU A 331 4.13 -18.34 -8.58
C LEU A 331 4.33 -17.89 -10.03
N ALA A 332 3.40 -18.26 -10.94
CA ALA A 332 3.50 -17.87 -12.34
C ALA A 332 3.42 -16.35 -12.53
N ALA A 333 2.51 -15.69 -11.82
CA ALA A 333 2.32 -14.25 -11.88
C ALA A 333 3.55 -13.47 -11.36
N ASN A 334 4.11 -13.86 -10.22
CA ASN A 334 5.24 -13.19 -9.59
C ASN A 334 6.52 -13.32 -10.42
N ILE A 335 6.79 -14.53 -10.93
CA ILE A 335 7.91 -14.77 -11.83
C ILE A 335 7.71 -14.03 -13.16
N GLY A 336 6.48 -14.00 -13.68
CA GLY A 336 6.15 -13.22 -14.86
C GLY A 336 6.42 -11.73 -14.66
N GLN A 337 5.96 -11.13 -13.55
CA GLN A 337 6.25 -9.73 -13.21
C GLN A 337 7.75 -9.44 -13.15
N GLY A 338 8.51 -10.31 -12.48
CA GLY A 338 9.97 -10.20 -12.43
C GLY A 338 10.62 -10.25 -13.82
N ALA A 339 10.15 -11.16 -14.67
CA ALA A 339 10.67 -11.35 -16.03
C ALA A 339 10.29 -10.22 -16.99
N ALA A 340 9.09 -9.65 -16.88
CA ALA A 340 8.68 -8.47 -17.63
C ALA A 340 9.53 -7.26 -17.27
N CYS A 341 9.76 -7.03 -15.97
CA CYS A 341 10.65 -5.98 -15.49
C CYS A 341 12.09 -6.20 -15.95
N LEU A 342 12.60 -7.43 -15.92
CA LEU A 342 13.93 -7.74 -16.44
C LEU A 342 14.03 -7.44 -17.94
N ALA A 343 13.03 -7.83 -18.73
CA ALA A 343 13.00 -7.55 -20.17
C ALA A 343 12.96 -6.05 -20.46
N VAL A 344 12.19 -5.28 -19.69
CA VAL A 344 12.18 -3.82 -19.77
C VAL A 344 13.55 -3.25 -19.42
N ALA A 345 14.18 -3.70 -18.33
CA ALA A 345 15.51 -3.25 -17.91
C ALA A 345 16.60 -3.52 -18.97
N VAL A 346 16.52 -4.65 -19.67
CA VAL A 346 17.47 -5.00 -20.74
C VAL A 346 17.22 -4.17 -22.01
N LYS A 347 15.97 -3.91 -22.37
CA LYS A 347 15.61 -3.24 -23.63
C LYS A 347 15.60 -1.71 -23.53
N THR A 348 15.37 -1.15 -22.34
CA THR A 348 15.29 0.30 -22.13
C THR A 348 16.62 0.99 -22.39
N LYS A 349 16.59 2.19 -22.98
CA LYS A 349 17.76 3.06 -23.10
C LYS A 349 17.86 4.05 -21.94
N ASN A 350 16.73 4.37 -21.30
CA ASN A 350 16.64 5.31 -20.20
C ASN A 350 17.24 4.71 -18.90
N LYS A 351 18.24 5.40 -18.31
CA LYS A 351 18.93 4.94 -17.08
C LYS A 351 17.99 4.81 -15.88
N ASN A 352 17.05 5.74 -15.71
CA ASN A 352 16.08 5.71 -14.61
C ASN A 352 15.11 4.52 -14.75
N THR A 353 14.55 4.34 -15.95
CA THR A 353 13.68 3.18 -16.23
C THR A 353 14.43 1.86 -16.03
N ARG A 354 15.71 1.79 -16.42
CA ARG A 354 16.55 0.62 -16.15
C ARG A 354 16.70 0.34 -14.66
N GLN A 355 16.97 1.36 -13.86
CA GLN A 355 17.15 1.22 -12.41
C GLN A 355 15.86 0.75 -11.74
N ILE A 356 14.74 1.40 -12.01
CA ILE A 356 13.42 1.04 -11.48
C ILE A 356 13.06 -0.40 -11.87
N ALA A 357 13.18 -0.73 -13.15
CA ALA A 357 12.82 -2.05 -13.65
C ALA A 357 13.75 -3.15 -13.12
N SER A 358 15.05 -2.88 -12.92
CA SER A 358 15.97 -3.85 -12.34
C SER A 358 15.65 -4.11 -10.87
N ALA A 359 15.42 -3.06 -10.07
CA ALA A 359 15.06 -3.20 -8.66
C ALA A 359 13.72 -3.96 -8.50
N ALA A 360 12.72 -3.58 -9.29
CA ALA A 360 11.41 -4.24 -9.29
C ALA A 360 11.48 -5.71 -9.73
N SER A 361 12.37 -6.04 -10.70
CA SER A 361 12.61 -7.41 -11.12
C SER A 361 13.16 -8.28 -9.99
N ILE A 362 14.18 -7.79 -9.27
CA ILE A 362 14.78 -8.47 -8.13
C ILE A 362 13.74 -8.69 -7.02
N SER A 363 12.94 -7.66 -6.72
CA SER A 363 11.88 -7.73 -5.71
C SER A 363 10.86 -8.82 -6.03
N ALA A 364 10.34 -8.84 -7.27
CA ALA A 364 9.38 -9.84 -7.71
C ALA A 364 9.97 -11.26 -7.74
N PHE A 365 11.22 -11.43 -8.18
CA PHE A 365 11.86 -12.75 -8.24
C PHE A 365 12.22 -13.32 -6.86
N LEU A 366 12.80 -12.52 -5.98
CA LEU A 366 13.35 -13.02 -4.71
C LEU A 366 12.34 -12.94 -3.57
N ALA A 367 11.67 -11.80 -3.41
CA ALA A 367 10.72 -11.57 -2.33
C ALA A 367 9.29 -11.99 -2.70
N GLY A 368 8.99 -12.12 -3.99
CA GLY A 368 7.61 -12.35 -4.46
C GLY A 368 6.71 -11.13 -4.26
N VAL A 369 7.31 -9.97 -3.97
CA VAL A 369 6.64 -8.67 -3.84
C VAL A 369 6.54 -8.07 -5.22
N THR A 370 5.33 -7.87 -5.71
CA THR A 370 5.09 -7.53 -7.13
C THR A 370 4.56 -6.12 -7.33
N GLU A 371 4.20 -5.41 -6.26
CA GLU A 371 3.69 -4.05 -6.29
C GLU A 371 4.67 -3.08 -6.99
N PRO A 372 5.99 -3.10 -6.70
CA PRO A 372 6.94 -2.25 -7.43
C PRO A 372 7.03 -2.60 -8.92
N ALA A 373 6.90 -3.88 -9.27
CA ALA A 373 6.93 -4.36 -10.66
C ALA A 373 5.66 -4.01 -11.43
N LEU A 374 4.52 -4.20 -10.78
CA LEU A 374 3.20 -3.95 -11.33
C LEU A 374 2.99 -2.46 -11.56
N TYR A 375 3.13 -1.61 -10.54
CA TYR A 375 2.89 -0.18 -10.65
C TYR A 375 4.03 0.56 -11.34
N GLY A 376 5.29 0.22 -11.01
CA GLY A 376 6.46 0.92 -11.53
C GLY A 376 6.75 0.62 -13.00
N VAL A 377 6.33 -0.54 -13.51
CA VAL A 377 6.73 -0.99 -14.85
C VAL A 377 5.55 -1.55 -15.66
N THR A 378 4.96 -2.68 -15.26
CA THR A 378 4.11 -3.44 -16.18
C THR A 378 2.78 -2.78 -16.46
N LEU A 379 2.16 -2.14 -15.45
CA LEU A 379 0.95 -1.34 -15.61
C LEU A 379 1.24 -0.02 -16.33
N LYS A 380 2.34 0.66 -15.98
CA LYS A 380 2.79 1.90 -16.62
C LYS A 380 2.90 1.74 -18.13
N TYR A 381 3.54 0.67 -18.59
CA TYR A 381 3.78 0.42 -20.02
C TYR A 381 2.73 -0.45 -20.71
N LYS A 382 1.78 -1.06 -19.97
CA LYS A 382 0.66 -1.92 -20.41
C LYS A 382 1.04 -3.18 -21.20
N LYS A 383 1.84 -3.06 -22.26
CA LYS A 383 2.33 -4.17 -23.09
C LYS A 383 3.09 -5.23 -22.28
N PRO A 384 3.98 -4.87 -21.33
CA PRO A 384 4.60 -5.87 -20.45
C PRO A 384 3.58 -6.58 -19.56
N LEU A 385 2.53 -5.89 -19.09
CA LEU A 385 1.45 -6.54 -18.32
C LEU A 385 0.73 -7.60 -19.17
N TYR A 386 0.41 -7.33 -20.44
CA TYR A 386 -0.18 -8.35 -21.32
C TYR A 386 0.74 -9.57 -21.52
N ALA A 387 2.05 -9.36 -21.60
CA ALA A 387 3.02 -10.45 -21.67
C ALA A 387 2.97 -11.33 -20.41
N VAL A 388 2.90 -10.71 -19.21
CA VAL A 388 2.73 -11.43 -17.93
C VAL A 388 1.42 -12.23 -17.95
N MET A 389 0.31 -11.64 -18.36
CA MET A 389 -1.01 -12.29 -18.34
C MET A 389 -1.06 -13.49 -19.30
N ILE A 390 -0.54 -13.36 -20.51
CA ILE A 390 -0.49 -14.44 -21.52
C ILE A 390 0.42 -15.58 -21.02
N SER A 391 1.58 -15.24 -20.47
CA SER A 391 2.46 -16.23 -19.89
C SER A 391 1.84 -16.91 -18.68
N GLY A 392 1.11 -16.16 -17.84
CA GLY A 392 0.35 -16.67 -16.71
C GLY A 392 -0.70 -17.68 -17.15
N ALA A 393 -1.46 -17.40 -18.22
CA ALA A 393 -2.41 -18.37 -18.79
C ALA A 393 -1.74 -19.68 -19.22
N ILE A 394 -0.60 -19.59 -19.91
CA ILE A 394 0.10 -20.78 -20.44
C ILE A 394 0.74 -21.59 -19.31
N SER A 395 1.42 -20.93 -18.37
CA SER A 395 1.93 -21.56 -17.15
C SER A 395 0.80 -22.15 -16.31
N GLY A 396 -0.33 -21.45 -16.21
CA GLY A 396 -1.54 -21.89 -15.53
C GLY A 396 -2.14 -23.14 -16.14
N LEU A 397 -2.20 -23.23 -17.47
CA LEU A 397 -2.65 -24.45 -18.16
C LEU A 397 -1.79 -25.65 -17.79
N PHE A 398 -0.47 -25.49 -17.82
CA PHE A 398 0.46 -26.53 -17.39
C PHE A 398 0.22 -26.93 -15.93
N MET A 399 0.14 -25.95 -15.01
CA MET A 399 -0.14 -26.20 -13.58
C MET A 399 -1.45 -26.95 -13.35
N GLY A 400 -2.50 -26.59 -14.09
CA GLY A 400 -3.81 -27.24 -14.01
C GLY A 400 -3.78 -28.70 -14.49
N ILE A 401 -2.99 -29.01 -15.53
CA ILE A 401 -2.83 -30.36 -16.07
C ILE A 401 -2.02 -31.25 -15.12
N VAL A 402 -0.91 -30.74 -14.60
CA VAL A 402 -0.01 -31.52 -13.72
C VAL A 402 -0.44 -31.51 -12.25
N ASN A 403 -1.48 -30.74 -11.92
CA ASN A 403 -2.02 -30.56 -10.57
C ASN A 403 -0.93 -30.12 -9.58
N LEU A 404 -0.27 -29.00 -9.87
CA LEU A 404 0.79 -28.45 -9.02
C LEU A 404 0.23 -28.00 -7.66
N LYS A 405 0.89 -28.40 -6.56
CA LYS A 405 0.46 -28.10 -5.19
C LYS A 405 1.54 -27.42 -4.35
N SER A 406 1.15 -26.45 -3.54
CA SER A 406 1.97 -25.89 -2.47
C SER A 406 1.63 -26.55 -1.13
N PHE A 407 2.66 -26.94 -0.37
CA PHE A 407 2.53 -27.67 0.90
C PHE A 407 2.84 -26.80 2.12
N ALA A 408 3.32 -25.59 1.90
CA ALA A 408 3.58 -24.63 2.96
C ALA A 408 3.14 -23.26 2.48
N PHE A 409 2.56 -22.47 3.39
CA PHE A 409 2.29 -21.09 3.08
C PHE A 409 3.60 -20.29 3.10
N ALA A 410 3.96 -19.75 1.95
CA ALA A 410 5.01 -18.76 1.76
C ALA A 410 4.70 -17.97 0.49
N ILE A 411 4.93 -16.66 0.48
CA ILE A 411 4.74 -15.88 -0.74
C ILE A 411 5.60 -16.48 -1.86
N PRO A 412 5.01 -16.92 -2.99
CA PRO A 412 5.75 -17.60 -4.05
C PRO A 412 6.80 -16.70 -4.69
N SER A 413 8.04 -17.19 -4.68
CA SER A 413 9.23 -16.54 -5.24
C SER A 413 10.29 -17.61 -5.53
N LEU A 414 11.42 -17.23 -6.12
CA LEU A 414 12.55 -18.14 -6.32
C LEU A 414 13.10 -18.69 -4.99
N LEU A 415 13.06 -17.89 -3.92
CA LEU A 415 13.54 -18.31 -2.59
C LEU A 415 12.57 -19.28 -1.92
N SER A 416 11.28 -19.19 -2.24
CA SER A 416 10.23 -19.98 -1.61
C SER A 416 9.74 -21.16 -2.45
N ILE A 417 10.36 -21.47 -3.60
CA ILE A 417 10.08 -22.69 -4.38
C ILE A 417 10.10 -23.97 -3.52
N PRO A 418 10.92 -24.12 -2.46
CA PRO A 418 10.86 -25.31 -1.62
C PRO A 418 9.50 -25.58 -0.98
N GLN A 419 8.59 -24.60 -0.92
CA GLN A 419 7.19 -24.82 -0.51
C GLN A 419 6.44 -25.86 -1.38
N PHE A 420 6.93 -26.13 -2.59
CA PHE A 420 6.40 -27.14 -3.51
C PHE A 420 7.08 -28.51 -3.35
N VAL A 421 7.99 -28.70 -2.39
CA VAL A 421 8.63 -29.98 -2.12
C VAL A 421 7.72 -30.87 -1.28
N ASN A 422 7.55 -32.12 -1.71
CA ASN A 422 6.90 -33.15 -0.90
C ASN A 422 7.48 -34.53 -1.20
N HIS A 423 7.81 -35.28 -0.15
CA HIS A 423 8.42 -36.62 -0.27
C HIS A 423 7.49 -37.64 -0.95
N ASN A 424 6.17 -37.48 -0.83
CA ASN A 424 5.19 -38.39 -1.44
C ASN A 424 4.89 -38.04 -2.90
N ILE A 425 5.23 -36.82 -3.36
CA ILE A 425 4.99 -36.34 -4.72
C ILE A 425 6.29 -35.71 -5.26
N PRO A 426 7.34 -36.50 -5.51
CA PRO A 426 8.68 -35.97 -5.83
C PRO A 426 8.69 -35.13 -7.12
N ASN A 427 7.81 -35.43 -8.08
CA ASN A 427 7.71 -34.67 -9.33
C ASN A 427 7.14 -33.25 -9.14
N ASN A 428 6.46 -32.96 -8.03
CA ASN A 428 5.80 -31.67 -7.81
C ASN A 428 6.80 -30.49 -7.80
N PHE A 429 7.98 -30.69 -7.21
CA PHE A 429 9.04 -29.69 -7.23
C PHE A 429 9.56 -29.44 -8.65
N ILE A 430 9.74 -30.50 -9.45
CA ILE A 430 10.17 -30.39 -10.85
C ILE A 430 9.12 -29.61 -11.66
N TYR A 431 7.84 -29.88 -11.43
CA TYR A 431 6.75 -29.11 -12.07
C TYR A 431 6.78 -27.64 -11.68
N ALA A 432 7.05 -27.29 -10.42
CA ALA A 432 7.22 -25.91 -10.00
C ALA A 432 8.39 -25.22 -10.73
N VAL A 433 9.53 -25.91 -10.87
CA VAL A 433 10.69 -25.39 -11.64
C VAL A 433 10.33 -25.17 -13.11
N ILE A 434 9.60 -26.10 -13.73
CA ILE A 434 9.12 -25.93 -15.11
C ILE A 434 8.22 -24.69 -15.23
N VAL A 435 7.31 -24.47 -14.28
CA VAL A 435 6.46 -23.26 -14.25
C VAL A 435 7.28 -21.98 -14.16
N VAL A 436 8.33 -21.96 -13.32
CA VAL A 436 9.25 -20.82 -13.23
C VAL A 436 9.92 -20.58 -14.57
N VAL A 437 10.43 -21.62 -15.22
CA VAL A 437 11.11 -21.51 -16.52
C VAL A 437 10.14 -21.02 -17.60
N ILE A 438 8.93 -21.59 -17.70
CA ILE A 438 7.91 -21.15 -18.66
C ILE A 438 7.58 -19.69 -18.41
N SER A 439 7.25 -19.32 -17.17
CA SER A 439 6.83 -17.97 -16.82
C SER A 439 7.92 -16.94 -17.09
N LEU A 440 9.17 -17.28 -16.78
CA LEU A 440 10.33 -16.42 -17.00
C LEU A 440 10.60 -16.24 -18.49
N VAL A 441 10.81 -17.33 -19.22
CA VAL A 441 11.24 -17.28 -20.62
C VAL A 441 10.13 -16.66 -21.49
N LEU A 442 8.90 -17.12 -21.32
CA LEU A 442 7.79 -16.68 -22.14
C LEU A 442 7.46 -15.20 -21.89
N THR A 443 7.38 -14.77 -20.63
CA THR A 443 7.13 -13.36 -20.33
C THR A 443 8.27 -12.47 -20.83
N PHE A 444 9.53 -12.88 -20.63
CA PHE A 444 10.69 -12.12 -21.07
C PHE A 444 10.67 -11.93 -22.60
N VAL A 445 10.49 -13.02 -23.36
CA VAL A 445 10.45 -13.00 -24.82
C VAL A 445 9.24 -12.19 -25.33
N LEU A 446 8.05 -12.42 -24.78
CA LEU A 446 6.84 -11.67 -25.18
C LEU A 446 6.98 -10.17 -24.89
N THR A 447 7.59 -9.80 -23.76
CA THR A 447 7.85 -8.39 -23.43
C THR A 447 8.83 -7.75 -24.41
N LEU A 448 9.88 -8.48 -24.83
CA LEU A 448 10.80 -8.01 -25.86
C LEU A 448 10.12 -7.87 -27.23
N ILE A 449 9.24 -8.80 -27.60
CA ILE A 449 8.50 -8.78 -28.87
C ILE A 449 7.48 -7.63 -28.90
N PHE A 450 6.62 -7.53 -27.89
CA PHE A 450 5.62 -6.46 -27.81
C PHE A 450 6.28 -5.09 -27.68
N GLY A 451 7.45 -5.05 -27.03
CA GLY A 451 8.10 -3.80 -26.67
C GLY A 451 7.25 -2.96 -25.72
N PHE A 452 7.69 -1.73 -25.52
CA PHE A 452 7.04 -0.76 -24.68
C PHE A 452 7.39 0.63 -25.19
N ASP A 453 6.43 1.52 -25.09
CA ASP A 453 6.58 2.89 -25.56
C ASP A 453 7.11 3.73 -24.40
N GLU A 454 8.42 3.93 -24.37
CA GLU A 454 9.01 5.05 -23.64
C GLU A 454 8.58 6.31 -24.40
N GLY A 455 7.67 7.11 -23.84
CA GLY A 455 7.28 8.39 -24.43
C GLY A 455 8.51 9.13 -24.94
N THR A 456 8.48 9.54 -26.21
CA THR A 456 9.66 9.94 -26.98
C THR A 456 10.45 11.07 -26.31
N THR A 457 11.50 10.72 -25.57
CA THR A 457 12.68 11.56 -25.44
C THR A 457 13.82 10.80 -26.09
N ALA A 458 13.84 10.91 -27.42
CA ALA A 458 14.83 10.29 -28.26
C ALA A 458 16.23 10.75 -27.84
N THR A 459 16.99 9.81 -27.27
CA THR A 459 18.44 9.86 -27.26
C THR A 459 18.94 9.89 -28.70
N THR A 460 19.45 11.04 -29.13
CA THR A 460 20.48 11.10 -30.17
C THR A 460 21.57 12.07 -29.72
N ALA A 461 22.35 11.65 -28.73
CA ALA A 461 23.67 12.21 -28.50
C ALA A 461 24.65 11.44 -29.39
N SER A 462 24.77 11.88 -30.65
CA SER A 462 25.99 11.73 -31.42
C SER A 462 26.50 13.13 -31.74
N GLU A 463 27.79 13.30 -31.54
CA GLU A 463 28.53 14.53 -31.69
C GLU A 463 28.40 15.17 -33.09
N THR A 464 28.68 16.47 -33.08
CA THR A 464 29.18 17.29 -34.20
C THR A 464 28.18 18.21 -34.91
N SER A 465 28.32 19.49 -34.55
CA SER A 465 28.22 20.70 -35.40
C SER A 465 26.86 21.29 -35.77
N SER A 466 26.63 22.48 -35.18
CA SER A 466 26.04 23.70 -35.76
C SER A 466 24.90 23.56 -36.77
N THR A 467 23.72 24.13 -36.45
CA THR A 467 23.31 25.49 -36.89
C THR A 467 21.92 25.82 -36.32
N THR A 468 21.85 26.97 -35.64
CA THR A 468 20.76 27.93 -35.41
C THR A 468 19.31 27.56 -35.75
N ALA A 469 18.41 27.59 -34.75
CA ALA A 469 17.06 28.16 -34.88
C ALA A 469 16.42 28.55 -33.51
N ALA A 470 16.30 29.87 -33.33
CA ALA A 470 15.32 30.65 -32.53
C ALA A 470 14.96 30.24 -31.08
N THR A 471 15.67 30.85 -30.13
CA THR A 471 15.25 31.07 -28.73
C THR A 471 14.25 32.23 -28.62
N PRO A 472 13.25 32.18 -27.72
CA PRO A 472 12.65 33.39 -27.15
C PRO A 472 13.70 34.10 -26.29
N LYS A 473 13.75 35.44 -26.38
CA LYS A 473 14.62 36.29 -25.56
C LYS A 473 14.23 36.17 -24.09
N ILE A 474 15.11 35.61 -23.28
CA ILE A 474 15.22 35.90 -21.85
C ILE A 474 16.46 36.80 -21.72
N ASP A 475 16.31 37.96 -21.11
CA ASP A 475 17.39 38.93 -20.95
C ASP A 475 18.56 38.29 -20.19
N ALA A 476 19.72 38.24 -20.84
CA ALA A 476 20.96 37.74 -20.28
C ALA A 476 21.44 38.71 -19.19
N GLY A 477 21.37 38.30 -17.93
CA GLY A 477 21.73 39.18 -16.84
C GLY A 477 21.82 38.58 -15.44
N THR A 478 22.44 37.41 -15.25
CA THR A 478 23.36 37.12 -14.10
C THR A 478 24.03 35.76 -14.30
N LYS A 479 25.33 35.69 -14.00
CA LYS A 479 26.26 34.59 -14.34
C LYS A 479 26.54 33.60 -13.19
N GLU A 480 25.68 33.52 -12.18
CA GLU A 480 25.96 32.71 -11.00
C GLU A 480 24.95 31.59 -10.82
N THR A 481 25.43 30.36 -10.98
CA THR A 481 24.73 29.14 -10.58
C THR A 481 24.44 29.21 -9.08
N LYS A 482 23.16 29.23 -8.71
CA LYS A 482 22.73 29.34 -7.32
C LYS A 482 22.67 27.95 -6.70
N LYS A 483 23.10 27.83 -5.45
CA LYS A 483 23.19 26.55 -4.72
C LYS A 483 22.01 26.41 -3.78
N VAL A 484 21.39 25.23 -3.77
CA VAL A 484 20.42 24.84 -2.75
C VAL A 484 21.00 23.67 -1.96
N PHE A 485 21.24 23.89 -0.67
CA PHE A 485 21.77 22.87 0.23
C PHE A 485 20.68 21.89 0.67
N SER A 486 21.07 20.69 1.08
CA SER A 486 20.09 19.72 1.59
C SER A 486 19.47 20.23 2.88
N PRO A 487 18.15 20.21 3.04
CA PRO A 487 17.54 20.56 4.31
C PRO A 487 17.72 19.48 5.37
N VAL A 488 18.11 18.24 5.02
CA VAL A 488 18.20 17.15 5.99
C VAL A 488 19.31 16.17 5.60
N LYS A 489 19.86 15.47 6.59
CA LYS A 489 20.77 14.36 6.33
C LYS A 489 20.00 13.14 5.82
N GLY A 490 20.44 12.55 4.72
CA GLY A 490 19.82 11.34 4.18
C GLY A 490 20.28 10.94 2.80
N GLU A 491 19.53 10.03 2.19
CA GLU A 491 19.75 9.56 0.82
C GLU A 491 18.96 10.43 -0.17
N GLN A 492 19.65 11.09 -1.08
CA GLN A 492 19.04 11.86 -2.16
C GLN A 492 18.60 10.92 -3.28
N ILE A 493 17.32 11.01 -3.64
CA ILE A 493 16.69 10.27 -4.73
C ILE A 493 16.11 11.25 -5.77
N THR A 494 15.81 10.74 -6.96
CA THR A 494 15.17 11.54 -8.01
C THR A 494 13.72 11.85 -7.65
N LEU A 495 13.23 13.01 -8.07
CA LEU A 495 11.81 13.35 -7.85
C LEU A 495 10.88 12.33 -8.55
N ASP A 496 11.28 11.82 -9.73
CA ASP A 496 10.57 10.79 -10.50
C ASP A 496 10.34 9.46 -9.75
N SER A 497 11.16 9.16 -8.73
CA SER A 497 11.05 7.93 -7.92
C SER A 497 10.19 8.08 -6.67
N VAL A 498 9.65 9.27 -6.41
CA VAL A 498 8.76 9.54 -5.28
C VAL A 498 7.41 8.87 -5.51
N ASN A 499 6.86 8.21 -4.48
CA ASN A 499 5.57 7.51 -4.53
C ASN A 499 4.36 8.46 -4.45
N ASP A 500 4.46 9.61 -5.11
CA ASP A 500 3.38 10.58 -5.29
C ASP A 500 3.47 11.15 -6.72
N PRO A 501 2.44 10.94 -7.58
CA PRO A 501 2.47 11.34 -8.98
C PRO A 501 2.69 12.84 -9.21
N THR A 502 2.29 13.70 -8.28
CA THR A 502 2.41 15.16 -8.45
C THR A 502 3.85 15.61 -8.33
N PHE A 503 4.59 15.05 -7.37
CA PHE A 503 6.02 15.27 -7.25
C PHE A 503 6.77 14.52 -8.37
N ALA A 504 6.45 13.24 -8.61
CA ALA A 504 7.12 12.43 -9.63
C ALA A 504 6.96 12.95 -11.08
N GLN A 505 5.88 13.68 -11.37
CA GLN A 505 5.67 14.33 -12.67
C GLN A 505 6.11 15.81 -12.69
N LYS A 506 6.78 16.29 -11.63
CA LYS A 506 7.30 17.66 -11.50
C LYS A 506 6.23 18.74 -11.69
N MET A 507 4.97 18.45 -11.37
CA MET A 507 3.84 19.35 -11.62
C MET A 507 3.91 20.64 -10.79
N LEU A 508 4.59 20.58 -9.64
CA LEU A 508 4.74 21.68 -8.68
C LEU A 508 6.08 22.42 -8.81
N GLY A 509 6.97 21.95 -9.67
CA GLY A 509 8.36 22.39 -9.73
C GLY A 509 9.33 21.22 -9.85
N ASP A 510 10.54 21.50 -10.31
CA ASP A 510 11.64 20.54 -10.36
C ASP A 510 12.49 20.61 -9.08
N GLY A 511 13.31 19.58 -8.83
CA GLY A 511 14.13 19.47 -7.63
C GLY A 511 14.55 18.04 -7.35
N VAL A 512 14.67 17.70 -6.06
CA VAL A 512 15.05 16.36 -5.60
C VAL A 512 14.12 15.90 -4.48
N ALA A 513 14.21 14.63 -4.11
CA ALA A 513 13.62 14.16 -2.85
C ALA A 513 14.69 13.50 -2.00
N ILE A 514 14.52 13.52 -0.69
CA ILE A 514 15.47 12.97 0.26
C ILE A 514 14.75 11.97 1.17
N ILE A 515 15.35 10.79 1.36
CA ILE A 515 14.95 9.83 2.39
C ILE A 515 15.73 10.22 3.66
N PRO A 516 15.08 10.86 4.65
CA PRO A 516 15.77 11.40 5.81
C PRO A 516 16.25 10.30 6.76
N GLU A 517 17.50 10.42 7.22
CA GLU A 517 18.06 9.60 8.31
C GLU A 517 17.76 10.20 9.69
N GLU A 518 17.52 11.50 9.75
CA GLU A 518 17.26 12.24 10.98
C GLU A 518 16.06 13.18 10.84
N GLY A 519 15.42 13.49 11.97
CA GLY A 519 14.22 14.31 12.02
C GLY A 519 14.45 15.83 12.04
N LYS A 520 15.65 16.33 11.75
CA LYS A 520 15.98 17.76 11.85
C LYS A 520 16.13 18.37 10.47
N PHE A 521 15.30 19.38 10.18
CA PHE A 521 15.28 20.05 8.88
C PHE A 521 15.81 21.47 9.00
N TYR A 522 16.70 21.84 8.09
CA TYR A 522 17.50 23.07 8.10
C TYR A 522 17.21 23.94 6.88
N ALA A 523 17.51 25.23 6.99
CA ALA A 523 17.41 26.17 5.90
C ALA A 523 18.45 25.85 4.81
N PRO A 524 18.03 25.69 3.53
CA PRO A 524 18.90 25.31 2.43
C PRO A 524 19.70 26.48 1.84
N PHE A 525 19.39 27.72 2.23
CA PHE A 525 20.05 28.96 1.79
C PHE A 525 19.69 30.11 2.74
N ASP A 526 20.33 31.27 2.53
CA ASP A 526 19.95 32.53 3.16
C ASP A 526 18.68 33.10 2.50
N GLY A 527 17.71 33.52 3.31
CA GLY A 527 16.43 34.03 2.81
C GLY A 527 15.38 34.26 3.89
N VAL A 528 14.12 34.11 3.49
CA VAL A 528 12.94 34.33 4.34
C VAL A 528 12.04 33.09 4.31
N VAL A 529 11.49 32.73 5.46
CA VAL A 529 10.39 31.77 5.59
C VAL A 529 9.12 32.43 5.08
N GLU A 530 8.72 32.15 3.85
CA GLU A 530 7.48 32.70 3.30
C GLU A 530 6.26 32.12 4.01
N THR A 531 6.27 30.81 4.27
CA THR A 531 5.12 30.15 4.88
C THR A 531 5.52 28.88 5.64
N VAL A 532 5.15 28.87 6.91
CA VAL A 532 4.98 27.69 7.76
C VAL A 532 3.52 27.28 7.64
N PHE A 533 3.27 26.08 7.14
CA PHE A 533 1.91 25.61 6.91
C PHE A 533 1.22 25.18 8.24
N PRO A 534 -0.12 25.27 8.37
CA PRO A 534 -0.83 25.03 9.63
C PRO A 534 -0.57 23.66 10.27
N THR A 535 -0.48 22.62 9.44
CA THR A 535 -0.17 21.25 9.86
C THR A 535 1.34 20.97 9.95
N LYS A 536 2.19 21.98 9.78
CA LYS A 536 3.64 21.99 10.05
C LYS A 536 4.49 21.00 9.24
N HIS A 537 3.88 20.21 8.38
CA HIS A 537 4.52 19.20 7.53
C HIS A 537 5.33 19.80 6.38
N ALA A 538 5.22 21.11 6.12
CA ALA A 538 5.91 21.74 5.02
C ALA A 538 6.33 23.17 5.36
N ILE A 539 7.38 23.64 4.69
CA ILE A 539 7.91 24.99 4.82
C ILE A 539 8.24 25.54 3.43
N GLY A 540 7.62 26.68 3.10
CA GLY A 540 7.93 27.48 1.92
C GLY A 540 8.98 28.54 2.26
N LEU A 541 10.04 28.60 1.47
CA LEU A 541 11.19 29.47 1.66
C LEU A 541 11.44 30.26 0.39
N LYS A 542 11.87 31.50 0.53
CA LYS A 542 12.35 32.32 -0.58
C LYS A 542 13.76 32.81 -0.30
N SER A 543 14.68 32.48 -1.20
CA SER A 543 16.06 32.91 -1.06
C SER A 543 16.18 34.42 -1.33
N ASP A 544 17.24 35.03 -0.80
CA ASP A 544 17.61 36.42 -1.16
C ASP A 544 17.89 36.59 -2.67
N THR A 545 18.11 35.47 -3.36
CA THR A 545 18.33 35.40 -4.81
C THR A 545 17.08 35.07 -5.63
N GLY A 546 15.90 34.99 -5.00
CA GLY A 546 14.60 34.81 -5.66
C GLY A 546 14.20 33.36 -5.97
N ILE A 547 14.88 32.36 -5.41
CA ILE A 547 14.49 30.94 -5.53
C ILE A 547 13.42 30.67 -4.48
N GLU A 548 12.27 30.16 -4.91
CA GLU A 548 11.19 29.71 -4.03
C GLU A 548 11.30 28.19 -3.87
N VAL A 549 11.61 27.72 -2.67
CA VAL A 549 11.75 26.29 -2.35
C VAL A 549 10.65 25.86 -1.40
N LEU A 550 10.01 24.75 -1.72
CA LEU A 550 9.11 24.03 -0.83
C LEU A 550 9.81 22.77 -0.29
N ILE A 551 9.95 22.69 1.03
CA ILE A 551 10.35 21.47 1.75
C ILE A 551 9.07 20.80 2.25
N HIS A 552 8.76 19.60 1.75
CA HIS A 552 7.55 18.85 2.12
C HIS A 552 7.93 17.58 2.89
N ILE A 553 7.75 17.56 4.21
CA ILE A 553 8.28 16.52 5.10
C ILE A 553 7.33 15.32 5.20
N GLY A 554 7.69 14.27 4.47
CA GLY A 554 6.88 13.06 4.32
C GLY A 554 5.72 13.24 3.34
N LEU A 555 5.22 12.15 2.76
CA LEU A 555 4.10 12.16 1.83
C LEU A 555 2.78 11.96 2.58
N ASP A 556 1.75 12.74 2.21
CA ASP A 556 0.41 12.73 2.82
C ASP A 556 0.37 12.96 4.35
N THR A 557 1.47 13.44 4.95
CA THR A 557 1.59 13.69 6.40
C THR A 557 0.75 14.86 6.92
N VAL A 558 0.08 15.60 6.03
CA VAL A 558 -0.96 16.58 6.38
C VAL A 558 -2.06 15.96 7.24
N GLU A 559 -2.38 14.67 7.01
CA GLU A 559 -3.40 13.91 7.73
C GLU A 559 -3.03 13.69 9.23
N LEU A 560 -1.79 13.97 9.62
CA LEU A 560 -1.33 13.91 11.01
C LEU A 560 -1.67 15.18 11.83
N LYS A 561 -2.32 16.17 11.20
CA LYS A 561 -2.90 17.36 11.86
C LYS A 561 -1.93 18.12 12.78
N GLY A 562 -0.66 18.23 12.40
CA GLY A 562 0.33 19.05 13.10
C GLY A 562 1.21 18.31 14.12
N ALA A 563 0.87 17.08 14.51
CA ALA A 563 1.82 16.16 15.15
C ALA A 563 2.45 15.29 14.05
N PRO A 564 3.69 14.79 14.17
CA PRO A 564 4.65 14.96 15.25
C PRO A 564 5.70 16.03 14.90
N TYR A 565 5.24 17.24 14.53
CA TYR A 565 6.10 18.33 14.07
C TYR A 565 6.28 19.41 15.14
N LYS A 566 7.53 19.81 15.35
CA LYS A 566 7.91 20.94 16.19
C LYS A 566 8.65 21.97 15.35
N VAL A 567 7.96 23.05 15.02
CA VAL A 567 8.50 24.14 14.20
C VAL A 567 9.27 25.13 15.07
N HIS A 568 10.40 25.61 14.57
CA HIS A 568 11.32 26.54 15.23
C HIS A 568 11.36 27.94 14.59
N VAL A 569 10.59 28.14 13.52
CA VAL A 569 10.52 29.39 12.76
C VAL A 569 9.09 29.89 12.58
N GLU A 570 8.95 31.18 12.29
CA GLU A 570 7.67 31.84 12.04
C GLU A 570 7.58 32.41 10.61
N ASN A 571 6.38 32.69 10.14
CA ASN A 571 6.16 33.34 8.84
C ASN A 571 6.86 34.70 8.79
N ASN A 572 7.49 35.01 7.66
CA ASN A 572 8.30 36.20 7.40
C ASN A 572 9.59 36.30 8.23
N GLN A 573 10.01 35.24 8.92
CA GLN A 573 11.28 35.21 9.62
C GLN A 573 12.45 35.09 8.62
N LYS A 574 13.50 35.90 8.82
CA LYS A 574 14.78 35.72 8.12
C LYS A 574 15.55 34.52 8.65
N VAL A 575 16.09 33.71 7.76
CA VAL A 575 16.90 32.53 8.09
C VAL A 575 18.21 32.55 7.31
N LYS A 576 19.25 31.98 7.90
CA LYS A 576 20.53 31.69 7.24
C LYS A 576 20.64 30.21 6.93
N GLN A 577 21.42 29.87 5.91
CA GLN A 577 21.73 28.47 5.58
C GLN A 577 22.20 27.73 6.83
N GLY A 578 21.60 26.56 7.08
CA GLY A 578 21.91 25.72 8.25
C GLY A 578 21.12 26.06 9.53
N ASP A 579 20.27 27.08 9.53
CA ASP A 579 19.34 27.35 10.65
C ASP A 579 18.30 26.24 10.77
N LEU A 580 17.97 25.82 12.00
CA LEU A 580 16.97 24.78 12.25
C LEU A 580 15.56 25.32 12.00
N LEU A 581 14.82 24.68 11.10
CA LEU A 581 13.46 25.07 10.73
C LEU A 581 12.39 24.27 11.48
N VAL A 582 12.51 22.95 11.47
CA VAL A 582 11.50 22.04 12.04
C VAL A 582 12.12 20.71 12.44
N GLU A 583 11.63 20.17 13.55
CA GLU A 583 11.90 18.80 14.00
C GLU A 583 10.65 17.93 13.72
N ALA A 584 10.85 16.76 13.12
CA ALA A 584 9.80 15.78 12.85
C ALA A 584 10.19 14.42 13.46
N ASP A 585 9.26 13.77 14.17
CA ASP A 585 9.45 12.39 14.62
C ASP A 585 9.20 11.42 13.46
N LEU A 586 10.27 11.01 12.79
CA LEU A 586 10.20 10.11 11.63
C LEU A 586 9.63 8.73 12.00
N GLU A 587 9.85 8.26 13.23
CA GLU A 587 9.32 6.96 13.68
C GLU A 587 7.82 7.04 13.92
N ALA A 588 7.33 8.14 14.45
CA ALA A 588 5.88 8.37 14.57
C ALA A 588 5.21 8.50 13.19
N ILE A 589 5.85 9.16 12.21
CA ILE A 589 5.35 9.25 10.82
C ILE A 589 5.23 7.84 10.20
N LYS A 590 6.30 7.03 10.28
CA LYS A 590 6.28 5.64 9.79
C LYS A 590 5.24 4.78 10.50
N LYS A 591 5.11 4.92 11.82
CA LYS A 591 4.13 4.19 12.64
C LYS A 591 2.70 4.55 12.28
N ALA A 592 2.46 5.78 11.83
CA ALA A 592 1.17 6.22 11.33
C ALA A 592 0.89 5.78 9.87
N GLY A 593 1.84 5.09 9.22
CA GLY A 593 1.68 4.50 7.88
C GLY A 593 2.04 5.43 6.72
N TYR A 594 2.70 6.56 6.99
CA TYR A 594 3.07 7.55 5.98
C TYR A 594 4.55 7.42 5.57
N ASP A 595 4.83 7.79 4.32
CA ASP A 595 6.19 7.81 3.79
C ASP A 595 6.96 9.03 4.34
N THR A 596 8.21 8.85 4.76
CA THR A 596 9.08 9.93 5.26
C THR A 596 9.86 10.63 4.16
N VAL A 597 9.80 10.15 2.91
CA VAL A 597 10.41 10.82 1.75
C VAL A 597 10.01 12.29 1.73
N THR A 598 11.02 13.16 1.67
CA THR A 598 10.86 14.61 1.75
C THR A 598 11.22 15.24 0.41
N PRO A 599 10.22 15.61 -0.42
CA PRO A 599 10.45 16.44 -1.60
C PRO A 599 11.00 17.83 -1.23
N VAL A 600 12.01 18.26 -1.99
CA VAL A 600 12.63 19.58 -1.94
C VAL A 600 12.59 20.15 -3.35
N ILE A 601 11.60 21.00 -3.62
CA ILE A 601 11.28 21.45 -4.98
C ILE A 601 11.37 22.96 -5.12
N VAL A 602 11.76 23.44 -6.30
CA VAL A 602 11.74 24.85 -6.66
C VAL A 602 10.40 25.18 -7.31
N THR A 603 9.54 25.89 -6.61
CA THR A 603 8.16 26.12 -7.07
C THR A 603 8.07 27.13 -8.21
N ASN A 604 9.06 28.01 -8.35
CA ASN A 604 9.18 28.96 -9.46
C ASN A 604 10.18 28.51 -10.53
N THR A 605 10.22 27.20 -10.85
CA THR A 605 11.14 26.61 -11.85
C THR A 605 11.14 27.35 -13.21
N LYS A 606 10.00 27.94 -13.62
CA LYS A 606 9.86 28.67 -14.89
C LYS A 606 10.70 29.95 -14.98
N ASP A 607 11.15 30.48 -13.85
CA ASP A 607 11.98 31.69 -13.79
C ASP A 607 13.47 31.37 -14.03
N PHE A 608 13.82 30.09 -14.15
CA PHE A 608 15.18 29.59 -14.27
C PHE A 608 15.35 28.74 -15.54
N VAL A 609 16.58 28.62 -16.00
CA VAL A 609 16.94 27.86 -17.20
C VAL A 609 16.89 26.37 -16.92
N GLU A 610 17.47 25.94 -15.79
CA GLU A 610 17.55 24.53 -15.44
C GLU A 610 17.76 24.31 -13.93
N ILE A 611 17.28 23.17 -13.43
CA ILE A 611 17.57 22.68 -12.09
C ILE A 611 18.37 21.39 -12.23
N VAL A 612 19.61 21.42 -11.74
CA VAL A 612 20.59 20.35 -11.93
C VAL A 612 20.86 19.66 -10.59
N PRO A 613 20.37 18.43 -10.37
CA PRO A 613 20.68 17.65 -9.17
C PRO A 613 22.19 17.40 -9.02
N ASN A 614 22.68 17.44 -7.78
CA ASN A 614 24.04 17.01 -7.48
C ASN A 614 24.13 15.47 -7.56
N GLU A 615 25.25 14.94 -8.07
CA GLU A 615 25.46 13.50 -8.26
C GLU A 615 25.70 12.73 -6.95
N LYS A 616 25.83 13.41 -5.81
CA LYS A 616 25.99 12.78 -4.50
C LYS A 616 24.68 12.13 -4.02
N THR A 617 24.75 10.84 -3.70
CA THR A 617 23.63 10.06 -3.17
C THR A 617 23.40 10.27 -1.67
N THR A 618 24.43 10.58 -0.90
CA THR A 618 24.30 10.92 0.53
C THR A 618 24.54 12.40 0.73
N VAL A 619 23.58 13.07 1.36
CA VAL A 619 23.57 14.52 1.56
C VAL A 619 23.34 14.86 3.03
N ASP A 620 23.80 16.03 3.44
CA ASP A 620 23.57 16.66 4.74
C ASP A 620 23.43 18.17 4.57
N LYS A 621 23.18 18.91 5.65
CA LYS A 621 22.95 20.35 5.62
C LYS A 621 24.07 21.18 4.97
N ASP A 622 25.29 20.65 4.91
CA ASP A 622 26.47 21.31 4.34
C ASP A 622 26.74 20.86 2.89
N THR A 623 25.93 19.92 2.38
CA THR A 623 26.01 19.39 1.03
C THR A 623 24.98 20.07 0.12
N VAL A 624 25.42 20.50 -1.06
CA VAL A 624 24.53 21.02 -2.12
C VAL A 624 23.69 19.87 -2.68
N SER A 625 22.36 19.99 -2.63
CA SER A 625 21.46 18.99 -3.22
C SER A 625 21.24 19.20 -4.70
N PHE A 626 21.09 20.45 -5.13
CA PHE A 626 20.97 20.80 -6.53
C PHE A 626 21.37 22.26 -6.79
N TYR A 627 21.59 22.55 -8.07
CA TYR A 627 21.95 23.86 -8.59
C TYR A 627 20.79 24.42 -9.39
N VAL A 628 20.54 25.72 -9.25
CA VAL A 628 19.54 26.45 -10.04
C VAL A 628 20.29 27.41 -10.97
N VAL A 629 20.10 27.24 -12.28
CA VAL A 629 20.80 27.95 -13.36
C VAL A 629 19.90 28.99 -13.99
#